data_AF-A0A2V8E4B8-F1
#
_entry.id   AF-A0A2V8E4B8-F1
#
_cell.length_a   1.000
_cell.length_b   1.000
_cell.length_c   1.000
_cell.angle_alpha   90.00
_cell.angle_beta   90.00
_cell.angle_gamma   90.00
#
_symmetry.space_group_name_H-M   'P 1'
#
loop_
_entity.id
_entity.type
_entity.pdbx_description
1 polymer ?
#
loop_
_entity_poly.entity_id
_entity_poly.type
_entity_poly.pdbx_seq_one_letter_code
_entity_poly.pdbx_strand_id
1 'polypeptide(L)'
;MPATPFLIGVDLGTTNSAVAAVDTRKRDPRVEVFRIPQLTAPGIVEPRPVLPSFLYFPEPDEIAAGGIALPWEPNPSAIVGVLARDRGALAPARQVASAKSWLAHPGVDRHGAFLPWG
;
A
#
# COMPACT_ATOMS: atom_id res chain seq x y z
N MET A 1 -1.33 -17.55 27.80
CA MET A 1 -1.52 -17.00 26.44
C MET A 1 -0.72 -17.88 25.48
N PRO A 2 -1.31 -18.43 24.40
CA PRO A 2 -0.51 -19.09 23.37
C PRO A 2 0.47 -18.07 22.77
N ALA A 3 1.69 -18.51 22.46
CA ALA A 3 2.70 -17.65 21.86
C ALA A 3 2.23 -17.21 20.45
N THR A 4 2.31 -15.91 20.16
CA THR A 4 1.96 -15.38 18.84
C THR A 4 2.92 -15.95 17.80
N PRO A 5 2.45 -16.65 16.74
CA PRO A 5 3.32 -17.36 15.79
C PRO A 5 4.17 -16.41 14.94
N PHE A 6 3.75 -15.16 14.79
CA PHE A 6 4.48 -14.13 14.05
C PHE A 6 4.47 -12.81 14.81
N LEU A 7 5.62 -12.13 14.82
CA LEU A 7 5.72 -10.71 15.16
C LEU A 7 5.87 -9.93 13.86
N ILE A 8 4.98 -8.97 13.61
CA ILE A 8 4.98 -8.17 12.39
C ILE A 8 5.44 -6.75 12.71
N GLY A 9 6.46 -6.29 12.00
CA GLY A 9 6.88 -4.89 11.98
C GLY A 9 6.38 -4.23 10.70
N VAL A 10 5.73 -3.07 10.83
CA VAL A 10 5.32 -2.25 9.69
C VAL A 10 6.00 -0.90 9.80
N ASP A 11 6.85 -0.58 8.82
CA ASP A 11 7.33 0.78 8.60
C ASP A 11 6.36 1.46 7.65
N LEU A 12 5.55 2.38 8.17
CA LEU A 12 4.67 3.24 7.38
C LEU A 12 5.43 4.52 7.10
N GLY A 13 5.97 4.66 5.89
CA GLY A 13 6.66 5.86 5.42
C GLY A 13 5.78 6.72 4.51
N THR A 14 6.23 7.95 4.29
CA THR A 14 5.54 8.95 3.45
C THR A 14 5.57 8.59 1.96
N THR A 15 6.68 8.01 1.50
CA THR A 15 6.87 7.61 0.09
C THR A 15 6.80 6.10 -0.10
N ASN A 16 7.32 5.31 0.85
CA ASN A 16 7.31 3.85 0.79
C ASN A 16 6.97 3.29 2.17
N SER A 17 6.32 2.14 2.17
CA SER A 17 6.09 1.31 3.35
C SER A 17 6.82 -0.03 3.20
N ALA A 18 7.20 -0.63 4.31
CA ALA A 18 7.81 -1.96 4.34
C ALA A 18 7.18 -2.81 5.45
N VAL A 19 7.15 -4.11 5.22
CA VAL A 19 6.69 -5.09 6.22
C VAL A 19 7.81 -6.09 6.45
N ALA A 20 8.06 -6.42 7.71
CA ALA A 20 8.95 -7.49 8.10
C ALA A 20 8.27 -8.37 9.15
N ALA A 21 8.68 -9.63 9.22
CA ALA A 21 8.11 -10.60 10.15
C ALA A 21 9.21 -11.39 10.86
N VAL A 22 8.92 -11.83 12.08
CA VAL A 22 9.68 -12.85 12.81
C VAL A 22 8.74 -14.03 13.07
N ASP A 23 9.09 -15.21 12.59
CA ASP A 23 8.39 -16.46 12.95
C ASP A 23 8.93 -16.97 14.30
N THR A 24 8.12 -16.87 15.35
CA THR A 24 8.52 -17.20 16.73
C THR A 24 8.62 -18.69 16.99
N ARG A 25 8.17 -19.52 16.03
CA ARG A 25 8.22 -20.99 16.11
C ARG A 25 9.56 -21.55 15.61
N LYS A 26 10.36 -20.72 14.91
CA LYS A 26 11.70 -21.12 14.45
C LYS A 26 12.66 -21.23 15.63
N ARG A 27 13.60 -22.18 15.56
CA ARG A 27 14.64 -22.37 16.59
C ARG A 27 15.57 -21.16 16.75
N ASP A 28 15.80 -20.42 15.67
CA ASP A 28 16.58 -19.18 15.64
C ASP A 28 15.76 -18.11 14.89
N PRO A 29 14.85 -17.40 15.57
CA PRO A 29 14.00 -16.41 14.93
C PRO A 29 14.80 -15.24 14.36
N ARG A 30 14.61 -14.94 13.08
CA ARG A 30 15.23 -13.82 12.38
C ARG A 30 14.17 -12.91 11.79
N VAL A 31 14.51 -11.63 11.65
CA VAL A 31 13.67 -10.66 10.93
C VAL A 31 13.81 -10.94 9.43
N GLU A 32 12.68 -11.19 8.78
CA GLU A 32 12.60 -11.42 7.34
C GLU A 32 11.74 -10.34 6.70
N VAL A 33 12.25 -9.69 5.66
CA VAL A 33 11.48 -8.71 4.89
C VAL A 33 10.39 -9.44 4.11
N PHE A 34 9.14 -9.04 4.35
CA PHE A 34 8.00 -9.56 3.61
C PHE A 34 7.96 -8.92 2.23
N ARG A 35 8.01 -9.74 1.18
CA ARG A 35 7.88 -9.24 -0.20
C ARG A 35 6.41 -9.09 -0.55
N ILE A 36 5.96 -7.84 -0.62
CA ILE A 36 4.56 -7.46 -0.79
C ILE A 36 4.16 -7.67 -2.26
N PRO A 37 3.23 -8.59 -2.57
CA PRO A 37 2.65 -8.73 -3.90
C PRO A 37 1.84 -7.47 -4.22
N GLN A 38 2.11 -6.87 -5.37
CA GLN A 38 1.44 -5.65 -5.81
C GLN A 38 1.41 -5.58 -7.33
N LEU A 39 0.47 -4.81 -7.88
CA LEU A 39 0.45 -4.53 -9.31
C LEU A 39 1.68 -3.69 -9.66
N THR A 40 2.52 -4.21 -10.55
CA THR A 40 3.72 -3.52 -11.06
C THR A 40 3.53 -3.05 -12.49
N ALA A 41 2.58 -3.67 -13.20
CA ALA A 41 2.03 -3.25 -14.48
C ALA A 41 0.57 -3.74 -14.57
N PRO A 42 -0.23 -3.29 -15.56
CA PRO A 42 -1.60 -3.77 -15.71
C PRO A 42 -1.67 -5.31 -15.84
N GLY A 43 -2.43 -5.95 -14.94
CA GLY A 43 -2.59 -7.40 -14.87
C GLY A 43 -1.37 -8.18 -14.37
N ILE A 44 -0.29 -7.49 -13.97
CA ILE A 44 0.97 -8.11 -13.52
C ILE A 44 1.15 -7.86 -12.02
N VAL A 45 1.07 -8.94 -11.23
CA VAL A 45 1.31 -8.91 -9.79
C VAL A 45 2.67 -9.52 -9.48
N GLU A 46 3.55 -8.75 -8.86
CA GLU A 46 4.88 -9.21 -8.50
C GLU A 46 5.27 -8.82 -7.06
N PRO A 47 6.09 -9.63 -6.40
CA PRO A 47 6.57 -9.34 -5.05
C PRO A 47 7.68 -8.27 -5.07
N ARG A 48 7.51 -7.19 -4.29
CA ARG A 48 8.53 -6.16 -4.06
C ARG A 48 8.87 -6.05 -2.57
N PRO A 49 10.12 -5.68 -2.21
CA PRO A 49 10.52 -5.55 -0.81
C PRO A 49 9.89 -4.34 -0.11
N VAL A 50 9.36 -3.38 -0.87
CA VAL A 50 8.68 -2.18 -0.38
C VAL A 50 7.41 -1.94 -1.19
N LEU A 51 6.46 -1.24 -0.58
CA LEU A 51 5.20 -0.80 -1.20
C LEU A 51 5.22 0.72 -1.30
N PRO A 52 5.22 1.32 -2.49
CA PRO A 52 5.02 2.76 -2.62
C PRO A 52 3.73 3.21 -1.92
N SER A 53 3.83 4.26 -1.10
CA SER A 53 2.74 4.82 -0.28
C SER A 53 1.84 5.74 -1.11
N PHE A 54 1.26 5.17 -2.18
CA PHE A 54 0.39 5.86 -3.14
C PHE A 54 -0.90 5.07 -3.28
N LEU A 55 -2.03 5.77 -3.26
CA LEU A 55 -3.35 5.24 -3.54
C LEU A 55 -3.86 5.87 -4.84
N TYR A 56 -4.29 5.07 -5.81
CA TYR A 56 -4.83 5.53 -7.09
C TYR A 56 -6.27 5.06 -7.25
N PHE A 57 -7.14 5.97 -7.68
CA PHE A 57 -8.56 5.73 -7.90
C PHE A 57 -8.82 5.57 -9.41
N PRO A 58 -8.92 4.34 -9.95
CA PRO A 58 -9.08 4.10 -11.37
C PRO A 58 -10.41 4.62 -11.92
N GLU A 59 -10.46 4.90 -13.22
CA GLU A 59 -11.71 5.19 -13.94
C GLU A 59 -12.55 3.93 -14.16
N PRO A 60 -13.88 4.06 -14.34
CA PRO A 60 -14.75 2.92 -14.67
C PRO A 60 -14.23 2.09 -15.85
N ASP A 61 -13.69 2.75 -16.89
CA ASP A 61 -13.13 2.07 -18.06
C ASP A 61 -11.83 1.32 -17.75
N GLU A 62 -10.99 1.84 -16.84
CA GLU A 62 -9.78 1.14 -16.37
C GLU A 62 -10.14 -0.11 -15.55
N ILE A 63 -11.20 -0.03 -14.74
CA ILE A 63 -11.75 -1.18 -14.00
C ILE A 63 -12.28 -2.22 -15.00
N ALA A 64 -13.11 -1.79 -15.96
CA ALA A 64 -13.71 -2.66 -16.96
C ALA A 64 -12.67 -3.35 -17.86
N ALA A 65 -11.54 -2.69 -18.13
CA ALA A 65 -10.42 -3.26 -18.88
C ALA A 65 -9.70 -4.40 -18.12
N GLY A 66 -9.94 -4.57 -16.82
CA GLY A 66 -9.38 -5.64 -15.99
C GLY A 66 -7.89 -5.50 -15.66
N GLY A 67 -7.22 -4.45 -16.16
CA GLY A 67 -5.78 -4.22 -15.94
C GLY A 67 -5.42 -3.91 -14.48
N ILE A 68 -6.40 -3.57 -13.65
CA ILE A 68 -6.21 -3.32 -12.22
C ILE A 68 -6.73 -4.47 -11.34
N ALA A 69 -7.22 -5.55 -11.94
CA ALA A 69 -7.77 -6.68 -11.19
C ALA A 69 -6.67 -7.36 -10.35
N LEU A 70 -6.98 -7.65 -9.10
CA LEU A 70 -6.11 -8.40 -8.20
C LEU A 70 -6.62 -9.83 -8.05
N PRO A 71 -5.74 -10.82 -7.82
CA PRO A 71 -6.16 -12.22 -7.58
C PRO A 71 -7.14 -12.39 -6.42
N TRP A 72 -7.16 -11.44 -5.48
CA TRP A 72 -8.06 -11.42 -4.32
C TRP A 72 -9.16 -10.36 -4.41
N GLU A 73 -9.13 -9.46 -5.41
CA GLU A 73 -10.12 -8.40 -5.59
C GLU A 73 -10.22 -8.05 -7.09
N PRO A 74 -11.18 -8.64 -7.83
CA PRO A 74 -11.25 -8.47 -9.28
C PRO A 74 -11.60 -7.05 -9.75
N ASN A 75 -12.35 -6.29 -8.94
CA ASN A 75 -12.82 -4.93 -9.29
C ASN A 75 -12.53 -3.96 -8.14
N PRO A 76 -11.26 -3.63 -7.87
CA PRO A 76 -10.92 -2.77 -6.75
C PRO A 76 -11.32 -1.33 -7.02
N SER A 77 -11.90 -0.66 -6.02
CA SER A 77 -12.27 0.77 -6.10
C SER A 77 -11.06 1.71 -6.05
N ALA A 78 -9.92 1.21 -5.56
CA ALA A 78 -8.64 1.86 -5.56
C ALA A 78 -7.50 0.82 -5.51
N ILE A 79 -6.32 1.18 -6.01
CA ILE A 79 -5.12 0.34 -5.95
C ILE A 79 -3.99 1.06 -5.21
N VAL A 80 -3.06 0.28 -4.64
CA VAL A 80 -1.87 0.80 -3.94
C VAL A 80 -0.57 0.26 -4.54
N GLY A 81 0.55 0.92 -4.25
CA GLY A 81 1.88 0.43 -4.61
C GLY A 81 2.42 0.96 -5.94
N VAL A 82 3.21 0.14 -6.64
CA VAL A 82 3.93 0.54 -7.86
C VAL A 82 3.00 1.07 -8.95
N LEU A 83 1.99 0.29 -9.37
CA LEU A 83 1.09 0.74 -10.44
C LEU A 83 0.29 1.98 -10.01
N ALA A 84 -0.07 2.12 -8.73
CA ALA A 84 -0.75 3.29 -8.20
C ALA A 84 0.12 4.56 -8.28
N ARG A 85 1.42 4.44 -7.95
CA ARG A 85 2.40 5.51 -8.13
C ARG A 85 2.50 5.92 -9.60
N ASP A 86 2.66 4.94 -10.49
CA ASP A 86 2.92 5.17 -11.92
C ASP A 86 1.70 5.77 -12.63
N ARG A 87 0.49 5.26 -12.35
CA ARG A 87 -0.77 5.82 -12.89
C ARG A 87 -1.07 7.20 -12.33
N GLY A 88 -0.92 7.38 -11.02
CA GLY A 88 -1.20 8.68 -10.41
C GLY A 88 -0.20 9.77 -10.81
N ALA A 89 1.02 9.43 -11.23
CA ALA A 89 1.94 10.39 -11.86
C ALA A 89 1.39 10.94 -13.19
N LEU A 90 0.59 10.16 -13.92
CA LEU A 90 -0.07 10.57 -15.17
C LEU A 90 -1.44 11.23 -14.92
N ALA A 91 -2.12 10.88 -13.82
CA ALA A 91 -3.40 11.45 -13.41
C ALA A 91 -3.38 11.89 -11.94
N PRO A 92 -2.69 13.01 -11.60
CA PRO A 92 -2.50 13.44 -10.21
C PRO A 92 -3.80 13.68 -9.44
N ALA A 93 -4.86 14.14 -10.12
CA ALA A 93 -6.17 14.37 -9.53
C ALA A 93 -6.87 13.09 -9.04
N ARG A 94 -6.37 11.90 -9.43
CA ARG A 94 -6.90 10.59 -9.05
C ARG A 94 -5.99 9.85 -8.08
N GLN A 95 -5.05 10.56 -7.45
CA GLN A 95 -4.06 9.97 -6.55
C GLN A 95 -4.11 10.62 -5.17
N VAL A 96 -3.91 9.81 -4.13
CA VAL A 96 -3.54 10.27 -2.79
C VAL A 96 -2.10 9.82 -2.52
N ALA A 97 -1.25 10.79 -2.19
CA ALA A 97 0.15 10.61 -1.83
C ALA A 97 0.45 11.33 -0.51
N SER A 98 1.57 10.99 0.14
CA SER A 98 2.04 11.66 1.35
C SER A 98 1.06 11.64 2.53
N ALA A 99 0.08 10.73 2.54
CA ALA A 99 -0.99 10.67 3.55
C ALA A 99 -0.47 10.64 5.00
N LYS A 100 0.68 10.00 5.23
CA LYS A 100 1.34 10.01 6.54
C LYS A 100 1.77 11.41 6.99
N SER A 101 2.30 12.24 6.08
CA SER A 101 2.71 13.61 6.42
C SER A 101 1.51 14.43 6.86
N TRP A 102 0.36 14.25 6.20
CA TRP A 102 -0.90 14.88 6.57
C TRP A 102 -1.38 14.46 7.94
N LEU A 103 -1.38 13.15 8.22
CA LEU A 103 -1.80 12.61 9.51
C LEU A 103 -0.91 13.09 10.66
N ALA A 104 0.39 13.28 10.41
CA ALA A 104 1.35 13.73 11.40
C ALA A 104 1.48 15.27 11.50
N HIS A 105 0.76 16.02 10.67
CA HIS A 105 0.84 17.48 10.68
C HIS A 105 0.15 18.05 11.93
N PRO A 106 0.81 18.89 12.75
CA PRO A 106 0.27 19.32 14.04
C PRO A 106 -0.95 20.24 13.91
N GLY A 107 -1.09 20.95 12.79
CA GLY A 107 -2.22 21.86 12.52
C GLY A 107 -3.48 21.17 12.01
N VAL A 108 -3.51 19.84 11.97
CA VAL A 108 -4.63 19.05 11.44
C VAL A 108 -5.43 18.44 12.58
N ASP A 109 -6.77 18.51 12.48
CA ASP A 109 -7.65 17.70 13.31
C ASP A 109 -7.63 16.24 12.85
N ARG A 110 -6.84 15.42 13.56
CA ARG A 110 -6.68 13.98 13.29
C ARG A 110 -7.96 13.15 13.52
N HIS A 111 -9.00 13.73 14.12
CA HIS A 111 -10.28 13.07 14.38
C HIS A 111 -11.38 13.52 13.42
N GLY A 112 -11.15 14.59 12.66
CA GLY A 112 -12.08 15.09 11.65
C GLY A 112 -12.01 14.29 10.34
N ALA A 113 -13.12 14.29 9.60
CA ALA A 113 -13.13 13.83 8.22
C ALA A 113 -12.59 14.95 7.33
N PHE A 114 -11.31 14.90 6.99
CA PHE A 114 -10.70 15.85 6.05
C PHE A 114 -9.88 15.09 5.01
N LEU A 115 -9.84 15.62 3.80
CA LEU A 115 -8.86 15.24 2.79
C LEU A 115 -7.72 16.26 2.80
N PRO A 116 -6.50 15.85 2.41
CA PRO A 116 -5.43 16.76 2.04
C PRO A 116 -5.92 17.98 1.26
N TRP A 117 -5.65 19.19 1.75
CA TRP A 117 -5.80 20.42 0.97
C TRP A 117 -4.72 20.41 -0.14
N GLY A 118 -5.16 20.47 -1.40
CA GLY A 118 -4.24 20.52 -2.55
C GLY A 118 -3.33 21.73 -2.52
#